data_AF-A0A9W6DBC6-F1
#
_entry.id   AF-A0A9W6DBC6-F1
#
_cell.length_a   1.000
_cell.length_b   1.000
_cell.length_c   1.000
_cell.angle_alpha   90.00
_cell.angle_beta   90.00
_cell.angle_gamma   90.00
#
_symmetry.space_group_name_H-M   'P 1'
#
loop_
_entity.id
_entity.type
_entity.pdbx_description
1 polymer ?
#
loop_
_entity_poly.entity_id
_entity_poly.type
_entity_poly.pdbx_seq_one_letter_code
_entity_poly.pdbx_strand_id
1 'polypeptide(L)'
;MRTLLYNSIKKRKLSIMFILINLIIAVIIMYDLLHMVNMNNLENNIMSNYVNLDSTILLQYADFNKPLDEMKNDMETISGFLKDKNVSYGGYAYTNYQFKELMDNKKYIELNTYQWKSDPLGVKPMASKLLYVDRDIVNMIPDKSGQIKKLYSSNMEEIPLVLGNSYKDIFSVGQELTDVENVKYKIIGFLDKGSSWISSGAFYREVPKNLDDYFVLPYNTKTDFQAFAITAIGRNYIIEAKDKKESNTISEELTTIAGNKKININPLSTYELLLDSKKSRQQYISYMSAISLVVIVFITVIDSLSMMISIDERKYDISVMITQGASNKFLACYVFIENLIIFLASLILGFAFNFIWKSDKVIFLFAYKSVELKPIIMVSTILLGICMLSVILPIKKILSINPSKLIVE
;
A
#
# COMPACT_ATOMS: atom_id res chain seq x y z
N MET A 1 39.90 -19.58 14.33
CA MET A 1 38.53 -19.53 13.73
C MET A 1 38.46 -18.60 12.51
N ARG A 2 38.86 -17.33 12.60
CA ARG A 2 38.78 -16.34 11.48
C ARG A 2 39.46 -16.79 10.18
N THR A 3 40.71 -17.25 10.23
CA THR A 3 41.47 -17.69 9.04
C THR A 3 40.85 -18.94 8.39
N LEU A 4 40.29 -19.85 9.21
CA LEU A 4 39.62 -21.06 8.75
C LEU A 4 38.31 -20.73 8.02
N LEU A 5 37.51 -19.82 8.57
CA LEU A 5 36.28 -19.33 7.95
C LEU A 5 36.56 -18.64 6.61
N TYR A 6 37.57 -17.78 6.55
CA TYR A 6 37.95 -17.07 5.32
C TYR A 6 38.38 -18.03 4.20
N ASN A 7 39.24 -19.00 4.52
CA ASN A 7 39.70 -20.00 3.56
C ASN A 7 38.56 -20.91 3.07
N SER A 8 37.60 -21.22 3.96
CA SER A 8 36.40 -21.96 3.58
C SER A 8 35.55 -21.22 2.56
N ILE A 9 35.21 -19.96 2.86
CA ILE A 9 34.37 -19.12 2.01
C ILE A 9 35.03 -18.93 0.63
N LYS A 10 36.35 -18.73 0.60
CA LYS A 10 37.11 -18.54 -0.65
C LYS A 10 37.05 -19.76 -1.57
N LYS A 11 37.15 -20.98 -1.03
CA LYS A 11 37.08 -22.22 -1.82
C LYS A 11 35.67 -22.45 -2.40
N ARG A 12 34.63 -22.02 -1.69
CA ARG A 12 33.21 -22.26 -2.04
C ARG A 12 32.51 -21.11 -2.75
N LYS A 13 33.24 -20.08 -3.20
CA LYS A 13 32.67 -18.80 -3.67
C LYS A 13 31.50 -18.96 -4.66
N LEU A 14 31.55 -19.92 -5.59
CA LEU A 14 30.49 -20.16 -6.58
C LEU A 14 29.24 -20.78 -5.96
N SER A 15 29.41 -21.75 -5.06
CA SER A 15 28.28 -22.38 -4.35
C SER A 15 27.64 -21.40 -3.38
N ILE A 16 28.44 -20.62 -2.66
CA ILE A 16 27.95 -19.55 -1.78
C ILE A 16 27.20 -18.50 -2.59
N MET A 17 27.70 -18.10 -3.76
CA MET A 17 26.99 -17.17 -4.65
C MET A 17 25.62 -17.71 -5.07
N PHE A 18 25.54 -19.00 -5.44
CA PHE A 18 24.28 -19.62 -5.84
C PHE A 18 23.27 -19.72 -4.68
N ILE A 19 23.73 -20.12 -3.48
CA ILE A 19 22.91 -20.12 -2.25
C ILE A 19 22.42 -18.70 -1.95
N LEU A 20 23.32 -17.72 -2.04
CA LEU A 20 23.02 -16.33 -1.71
C LEU A 20 21.96 -15.75 -2.66
N ILE A 21 22.04 -16.02 -3.96
CA ILE A 21 21.02 -15.63 -4.94
C ILE A 21 19.66 -16.25 -4.61
N ASN A 22 19.61 -17.56 -4.34
CA ASN A 22 18.36 -18.24 -4.01
C ASN A 22 17.73 -17.71 -2.71
N LEU A 23 18.56 -17.46 -1.68
CA LEU A 23 18.10 -16.87 -0.43
C LEU A 23 17.58 -15.44 -0.63
N ILE A 24 18.23 -14.62 -1.46
CA ILE A 24 17.76 -13.27 -1.80
C ILE A 24 16.37 -13.34 -2.46
N ILE A 25 16.18 -14.22 -3.44
CA ILE A 25 14.89 -14.43 -4.10
C ILE A 25 13.83 -14.85 -3.06
N ALA A 26 14.19 -15.74 -2.13
CA ALA A 26 13.31 -16.18 -1.04
C ALA A 26 12.88 -15.03 -0.15
N VAL A 27 13.83 -14.18 0.28
CA VAL A 27 13.55 -13.00 1.11
C VAL A 27 12.54 -12.10 0.41
N ILE A 28 12.74 -11.85 -0.89
CA ILE A 28 11.84 -10.98 -1.68
C ILE A 28 10.44 -11.57 -1.74
N ILE A 29 10.31 -12.84 -2.15
CA ILE A 29 8.99 -13.50 -2.30
C ILE A 29 8.27 -13.59 -0.94
N MET A 30 8.97 -14.02 0.12
CA MET A 30 8.36 -14.15 1.45
C MET A 30 7.98 -12.80 2.05
N TYR A 31 8.80 -11.76 1.86
CA TYR A 31 8.46 -10.42 2.32
C TYR A 31 7.21 -9.91 1.61
N ASP A 32 7.14 -10.04 0.29
CA ASP A 32 5.99 -9.59 -0.49
C ASP A 32 4.71 -10.37 -0.09
N LEU A 33 4.80 -11.70 0.11
CA LEU A 33 3.71 -12.53 0.62
C LEU A 33 3.20 -12.05 1.99
N LEU A 34 4.11 -11.93 2.97
CA LEU A 34 3.75 -11.56 4.34
C LEU A 34 3.27 -10.11 4.45
N HIS A 35 3.80 -9.21 3.61
CA HIS A 35 3.31 -7.86 3.50
C HIS A 35 1.87 -7.83 3.00
N MET A 36 1.53 -8.57 1.94
CA MET A 36 0.15 -8.65 1.45
C MET A 36 -0.83 -9.23 2.48
N VAL A 37 -0.42 -10.26 3.23
CA VAL A 37 -1.23 -10.83 4.32
C VAL A 37 -1.49 -9.78 5.39
N ASN A 38 -0.48 -8.99 5.76
CA ASN A 38 -0.62 -7.94 6.77
C ASN A 38 -1.49 -6.77 6.27
N MET A 39 -1.34 -6.37 5.00
CA MET A 39 -2.14 -5.33 4.34
C MET A 39 -3.63 -5.64 4.40
N ASN A 40 -4.03 -6.89 4.19
CA ASN A 40 -5.45 -7.27 4.23
C ASN A 40 -6.11 -6.90 5.58
N ASN A 41 -5.40 -7.13 6.69
CA ASN A 41 -5.93 -6.79 8.02
C ASN A 41 -5.94 -5.27 8.25
N LEU A 42 -4.91 -4.58 7.76
CA LEU A 42 -4.75 -3.14 7.96
C LEU A 42 -5.80 -2.33 7.17
N GLU A 43 -5.99 -2.64 5.88
CA GLU A 43 -6.98 -1.96 5.02
C GLU A 43 -8.39 -2.08 5.59
N ASN A 44 -8.80 -3.27 6.05
CA ASN A 44 -10.12 -3.48 6.64
C ASN A 44 -10.36 -2.59 7.86
N ASN A 45 -9.40 -2.59 8.80
CA ASN A 45 -9.51 -1.83 10.04
C ASN A 45 -9.46 -0.32 9.80
N ILE A 46 -8.73 0.11 8.77
CA ILE A 46 -8.67 1.52 8.41
C ILE A 46 -9.99 1.94 7.76
N MET A 47 -10.49 1.17 6.78
CA MET A 47 -11.66 1.56 6.00
C MET A 47 -12.94 1.64 6.84
N SER A 48 -13.08 0.76 7.85
CA SER A 48 -14.21 0.83 8.80
C SER A 48 -14.27 2.14 9.61
N ASN A 49 -13.19 2.91 9.65
CA ASN A 49 -13.18 4.22 10.34
C ASN A 49 -13.66 5.37 9.45
N TYR A 50 -13.85 5.16 8.14
CA TYR A 50 -14.27 6.19 7.20
C TYR A 50 -15.68 5.95 6.66
N VAL A 51 -16.03 4.69 6.44
CA VAL A 51 -17.33 4.30 5.87
C VAL A 51 -17.85 3.04 6.54
N ASN A 52 -19.15 2.99 6.79
CA ASN A 52 -19.80 1.76 7.23
C ASN A 52 -20.05 0.84 6.03
N LEU A 53 -19.14 -0.10 5.79
CA LEU A 53 -19.16 -0.96 4.61
C LEU A 53 -20.45 -1.80 4.45
N ASP A 54 -21.15 -2.10 5.55
CA ASP A 54 -22.40 -2.86 5.49
C ASP A 54 -23.60 -2.04 5.01
N SER A 55 -23.59 -0.72 5.23
CA SER A 55 -24.70 0.17 4.86
C SER A 55 -24.36 1.17 3.75
N THR A 56 -23.12 1.14 3.27
CA THR A 56 -22.63 2.07 2.25
C THR A 56 -22.74 1.47 0.84
N ILE A 57 -23.34 2.23 -0.07
CA ILE A 57 -23.43 1.93 -1.50
C ILE A 57 -22.45 2.82 -2.25
N LEU A 58 -21.67 2.22 -3.15
CA LEU A 58 -20.89 2.94 -4.14
C LEU A 58 -21.66 2.94 -5.45
N LEU A 59 -22.02 4.13 -5.92
CA LEU A 59 -22.68 4.29 -7.21
C LEU A 59 -21.63 4.57 -8.27
N GLN A 60 -21.49 3.65 -9.23
CA GLN A 60 -20.60 3.81 -10.37
C GLN A 60 -21.40 4.10 -11.64
N TYR A 61 -21.08 5.21 -12.30
CA TYR A 61 -21.59 5.53 -13.62
C TYR A 61 -20.80 4.72 -14.67
N ALA A 62 -21.49 3.99 -15.54
CA ALA A 62 -20.86 3.01 -16.42
C ALA A 62 -20.55 3.52 -17.85
N ASP A 63 -21.11 4.66 -18.28
CA ASP A 63 -20.82 5.27 -19.59
C ASP A 63 -20.51 6.77 -19.49
N PHE A 64 -19.24 7.13 -19.69
CA PHE A 64 -18.79 8.54 -19.59
C PHE A 64 -18.85 9.29 -20.92
N ASN A 65 -19.42 8.70 -21.98
CA ASN A 65 -19.50 9.32 -23.30
C ASN A 65 -20.78 10.12 -23.52
N LYS A 66 -21.65 10.25 -22.51
CA LYS A 66 -22.86 11.08 -22.60
C LYS A 66 -22.50 12.58 -22.57
N PRO A 67 -23.30 13.44 -23.24
CA PRO A 67 -23.22 14.89 -23.06
C PRO A 67 -23.35 15.30 -21.58
N LEU A 68 -22.63 16.37 -21.19
CA LEU A 68 -22.58 16.82 -19.80
C LEU A 68 -23.96 17.14 -19.21
N ASP A 69 -24.83 17.77 -19.99
CA ASP A 69 -26.18 18.14 -19.57
C ASP A 69 -27.04 16.92 -19.25
N GLU A 70 -26.86 15.82 -20.00
CA GLU A 70 -27.55 14.55 -19.72
C GLU A 70 -27.01 13.90 -18.44
N MET A 71 -25.68 13.89 -18.26
CA MET A 71 -25.08 13.38 -17.02
C MET A 71 -25.54 14.18 -15.79
N LYS A 72 -25.67 15.50 -15.93
CA LYS A 72 -26.18 16.37 -14.88
C LYS A 72 -27.64 16.03 -14.54
N ASN A 73 -28.50 15.87 -15.55
CA ASN A 73 -29.89 15.49 -15.35
C ASN A 73 -30.04 14.10 -14.70
N ASP A 74 -29.17 13.15 -15.05
CA ASP A 74 -29.12 11.83 -14.42
C ASP A 74 -28.77 11.95 -12.93
N MET A 75 -27.76 12.75 -12.58
CA MET A 75 -27.38 12.99 -11.17
C MET A 75 -28.45 13.76 -10.39
N GLU A 76 -29.13 14.72 -11.03
CA GLU A 76 -30.27 15.42 -10.44
C GLU A 76 -31.41 14.45 -10.15
N THR A 77 -31.72 13.53 -11.08
CA THR A 77 -32.72 12.48 -10.89
C THR A 77 -32.39 11.57 -9.71
N ILE A 78 -31.14 11.11 -9.61
CA ILE A 78 -30.66 10.28 -8.50
C ILE A 78 -30.75 11.04 -7.18
N SER A 79 -30.25 12.28 -7.15
CA SER A 79 -30.28 13.11 -5.95
C SER A 79 -31.71 13.43 -5.49
N GLY A 80 -32.64 13.64 -6.42
CA GLY A 80 -34.05 13.87 -6.12
C GLY A 80 -34.70 12.65 -5.47
N PHE A 81 -34.40 11.44 -5.97
CA PHE A 81 -34.84 10.20 -5.33
C PHE A 81 -34.27 10.01 -3.93
N LEU A 82 -32.97 10.28 -3.74
CA LEU A 82 -32.31 10.10 -2.45
C LEU A 82 -32.72 11.14 -1.40
N LYS A 83 -33.12 12.33 -1.83
CA LYS A 83 -33.56 13.42 -0.93
C LYS A 83 -34.76 13.03 -0.07
N ASP A 84 -35.65 12.19 -0.60
CA ASP A 84 -36.83 11.69 0.12
C ASP A 84 -36.52 10.47 1.01
N LYS A 85 -35.26 9.99 0.97
CA LYS A 85 -34.75 8.92 1.82
C LYS A 85 -33.96 9.55 2.97
N ASN A 86 -34.04 8.97 4.16
CA ASN A 86 -33.27 9.42 5.32
C ASN A 86 -31.82 8.89 5.25
N VAL A 87 -31.10 9.25 4.20
CA VAL A 87 -29.72 8.80 3.92
C VAL A 87 -28.81 9.98 3.67
N SER A 88 -27.52 9.80 3.94
CA SER A 88 -26.50 10.79 3.56
C SER A 88 -25.89 10.39 2.22
N TYR A 89 -25.73 11.34 1.29
CA TYR A 89 -25.24 11.00 -0.04
C TYR A 89 -24.42 12.10 -0.71
N GLY A 90 -23.47 11.72 -1.56
CA GLY A 90 -22.76 12.69 -2.38
C GLY A 90 -21.51 12.15 -3.05
N GLY A 91 -20.94 13.01 -3.88
CA GLY A 91 -19.70 12.80 -4.61
C GLY A 91 -18.47 13.39 -3.94
N TYR A 92 -17.32 12.83 -4.29
CA TYR A 92 -16.04 13.50 -4.10
C TYR A 92 -15.11 13.25 -5.28
N ALA A 93 -14.15 14.15 -5.50
CA ALA A 93 -13.20 13.99 -6.60
C ALA A 93 -11.83 14.55 -6.23
N TYR A 94 -10.79 13.79 -6.53
CA TYR A 94 -9.42 14.28 -6.50
C TYR A 94 -9.04 14.81 -7.88
N THR A 95 -8.40 15.98 -7.91
CA THR A 95 -7.88 16.57 -9.14
C THR A 95 -6.71 17.49 -8.81
N ASN A 96 -6.11 18.10 -9.83
CA ASN A 96 -5.08 19.09 -9.66
C ASN A 96 -5.48 20.35 -10.42
N TYR A 97 -5.21 21.50 -9.84
CA TYR A 97 -5.53 22.78 -10.46
C TYR A 97 -4.48 23.84 -10.14
N GLN A 98 -4.53 24.96 -10.85
CA GLN A 98 -3.52 26.01 -10.74
C GLN A 98 -4.16 27.31 -10.25
N PHE A 99 -3.55 27.93 -9.24
CA PHE A 99 -3.90 29.26 -8.75
C PHE A 99 -2.84 30.25 -9.20
N LYS A 100 -3.27 31.45 -9.61
CA LYS A 100 -2.41 32.48 -10.20
C LYS A 100 -1.33 32.92 -9.22
N GLU A 101 -1.68 33.09 -7.96
CA GLU A 101 -0.77 33.53 -6.90
C GLU A 101 0.30 32.48 -6.56
N LEU A 102 0.08 31.22 -6.93
CA LEU A 102 0.96 30.10 -6.58
C LEU A 102 1.98 29.77 -7.67
N MET A 103 1.78 30.29 -8.89
CA MET A 103 2.63 30.00 -10.04
C MET A 103 4.11 30.32 -9.79
N ASP A 104 4.36 31.42 -9.07
CA ASP A 104 5.71 31.94 -8.78
C ASP A 104 6.01 31.98 -7.27
N ASN A 105 5.16 31.37 -6.43
CA ASN A 105 5.36 31.35 -4.98
C ASN A 105 6.46 30.36 -4.60
N LYS A 106 7.67 30.88 -4.37
CA LYS A 106 8.86 30.07 -4.06
C LYS A 106 8.67 29.13 -2.87
N LYS A 107 8.09 29.61 -1.76
CA LYS A 107 7.88 28.78 -0.55
C LYS A 107 6.95 27.60 -0.86
N TYR A 108 5.87 27.86 -1.59
CA TYR A 108 4.91 26.84 -2.01
C TYR A 108 5.55 25.81 -2.94
N ILE A 109 6.27 26.28 -3.96
CA ILE A 109 6.94 25.42 -4.96
C ILE A 109 8.03 24.56 -4.31
N GLU A 110 8.84 25.13 -3.41
CA GLU A 110 9.89 24.40 -2.69
C GLU A 110 9.30 23.30 -1.80
N LEU A 111 8.24 23.62 -1.04
CA LEU A 111 7.53 22.63 -0.21
C LEU A 111 6.99 21.49 -1.08
N ASN A 112 6.27 21.80 -2.15
CA ASN A 112 5.69 20.80 -3.04
C ASN A 112 6.75 19.96 -3.76
N THR A 113 7.87 20.57 -4.17
CA THR A 113 8.98 19.84 -4.80
C THR A 113 9.55 18.79 -3.85
N TYR A 114 9.66 19.11 -2.56
CA TYR A 114 10.09 18.18 -1.53
C TYR A 114 9.03 17.09 -1.27
N GLN A 115 7.78 17.49 -1.05
CA GLN A 115 6.69 16.57 -0.69
C GLN A 115 6.31 15.62 -1.84
N TRP A 116 6.37 16.08 -3.09
CA TRP A 116 5.88 15.36 -4.27
C TRP A 116 6.98 14.71 -5.10
N LYS A 117 8.22 14.66 -4.59
CA LYS A 117 9.38 14.06 -5.28
C LYS A 117 9.14 12.63 -5.79
N SER A 118 8.22 11.90 -5.16
CA SER A 118 7.83 10.54 -5.50
C SER A 118 6.33 10.37 -5.78
N ASP A 119 5.66 11.47 -6.14
CA ASP A 119 4.25 11.46 -6.54
C ASP A 119 4.10 10.75 -7.90
N PRO A 120 3.32 9.67 -7.98
CA PRO A 120 3.19 8.87 -9.20
C PRO A 120 2.45 9.60 -10.32
N LEU A 121 1.71 10.67 -10.02
CA LEU A 121 0.97 11.45 -11.01
C LEU A 121 1.82 12.56 -11.64
N GLY A 122 3.07 12.74 -11.18
CA GLY A 122 3.99 13.73 -11.75
C GLY A 122 3.45 15.16 -11.67
N VAL A 123 2.67 15.47 -10.63
CA VAL A 123 2.04 16.77 -10.46
C VAL A 123 3.12 17.84 -10.40
N LYS A 124 3.03 18.82 -11.28
CA LYS A 124 3.94 19.96 -11.31
C LYS A 124 3.88 20.69 -9.96
N PRO A 125 5.01 21.00 -9.30
CA PRO A 125 5.01 21.63 -7.96
C PRO A 125 4.27 22.97 -7.86
N MET A 126 4.06 23.65 -9.00
CA MET A 126 3.27 24.89 -9.12
C MET A 126 1.74 24.68 -9.12
N ALA A 127 1.27 23.44 -9.31
CA ALA A 127 -0.14 23.10 -9.21
C ALA A 127 -0.52 22.83 -7.75
N SER A 128 -1.81 22.68 -7.48
CA SER A 128 -2.40 22.35 -6.17
C SER A 128 -3.22 21.08 -6.31
N LYS A 129 -3.02 20.15 -5.38
CA LYS A 129 -3.86 18.95 -5.28
C LYS A 129 -5.19 19.34 -4.63
N LEU A 130 -6.29 19.06 -5.29
CA LEU A 130 -7.63 19.41 -4.86
C LEU A 130 -8.43 18.16 -4.47
N LEU A 131 -9.27 18.30 -3.45
CA LEU A 131 -10.35 17.37 -3.09
C LEU A 131 -11.67 18.15 -3.08
N TYR A 132 -12.52 17.85 -4.06
CA TYR A 132 -13.91 18.32 -4.10
C TYR A 132 -14.79 17.39 -3.29
N VAL A 133 -15.70 17.97 -2.52
CA VAL A 133 -16.62 17.23 -1.67
C VAL A 133 -18.02 17.82 -1.79
N ASP A 134 -19.02 16.95 -1.95
CA ASP A 134 -20.43 17.33 -1.86
C ASP A 134 -20.85 17.61 -0.42
N ARG A 135 -22.03 18.22 -0.29
CA ARG A 135 -22.58 18.68 0.99
C ARG A 135 -22.59 17.61 2.07
N ASP A 136 -23.10 16.41 1.80
CA ASP A 136 -23.19 15.41 2.87
C ASP A 136 -21.85 14.70 3.11
N ILE A 137 -20.96 14.70 2.12
CA ILE A 137 -19.62 14.10 2.25
C ILE A 137 -18.79 14.84 3.30
N VAL A 138 -18.98 16.15 3.50
CA VAL A 138 -18.27 16.88 4.57
C VAL A 138 -18.55 16.32 5.97
N ASN A 139 -19.68 15.65 6.16
CA ASN A 139 -20.05 15.03 7.43
C ASN A 139 -19.44 13.63 7.59
N MET A 140 -19.10 12.97 6.48
CA MET A 140 -18.47 11.66 6.47
C MET A 140 -16.95 11.74 6.65
N ILE A 141 -16.33 12.85 6.24
CA ILE A 141 -14.87 13.02 6.38
C ILE A 141 -14.48 13.15 7.86
N PRO A 142 -13.56 12.32 8.38
CA PRO A 142 -13.04 12.47 9.74
C PRO A 142 -12.25 13.76 9.88
N ASP A 143 -12.88 14.76 10.48
CA ASP A 143 -12.30 16.08 10.72
C ASP A 143 -12.52 16.48 12.19
N LYS A 144 -11.45 16.42 12.99
CA LYS A 144 -11.53 16.75 14.43
C LYS A 144 -11.63 18.25 14.64
N SER A 145 -10.97 19.04 13.79
CA SER A 145 -11.01 20.50 13.79
C SER A 145 -12.37 21.08 13.35
N GLY A 146 -13.17 20.30 12.61
CA GLY A 146 -14.47 20.69 12.09
C GLY A 146 -14.42 21.79 11.02
N GLN A 147 -13.27 22.03 10.40
CA GLN A 147 -13.08 23.03 9.35
C GLN A 147 -13.75 22.62 8.03
N ILE A 148 -13.72 21.34 7.65
CA ILE A 148 -14.36 20.81 6.43
C ILE A 148 -15.88 21.03 6.49
N LYS A 149 -16.48 20.84 7.67
CA LYS A 149 -17.94 21.08 7.86
C LYS A 149 -18.35 22.52 7.60
N LYS A 150 -17.40 23.47 7.69
CA LYS A 150 -17.68 24.89 7.43
C LYS A 150 -17.73 25.24 5.94
N LEU A 151 -17.29 24.36 5.05
CA LEU A 151 -17.30 24.57 3.59
C LEU A 151 -18.71 24.87 3.05
N TYR A 152 -19.76 24.36 3.68
CA TYR A 152 -21.16 24.63 3.30
C TYR A 152 -21.89 25.58 4.26
N SER A 153 -21.19 26.19 5.23
CA SER A 153 -21.76 27.15 6.20
C SER A 153 -21.60 28.61 5.80
N SER A 154 -20.76 28.89 4.81
CA SER A 154 -20.38 30.26 4.39
C SER A 154 -21.32 30.76 3.28
N ASN A 155 -21.75 32.02 3.34
CA ASN A 155 -22.46 32.65 2.21
C ASN A 155 -21.55 32.62 0.95
N MET A 156 -22.08 32.07 -0.15
CA MET A 156 -21.33 31.71 -1.36
C MET A 156 -20.91 32.89 -2.27
N GLU A 157 -20.62 34.08 -1.72
CA GLU A 157 -19.98 35.14 -2.53
C GLU A 157 -18.53 34.77 -2.89
N GLU A 158 -17.84 34.09 -1.98
CA GLU A 158 -16.48 33.55 -2.16
C GLU A 158 -16.51 32.04 -1.88
N ILE A 159 -15.80 31.23 -2.66
CA ILE A 159 -15.79 29.78 -2.44
C ILE A 159 -14.87 29.47 -1.24
N PRO A 160 -15.38 28.86 -0.16
CA PRO A 160 -14.56 28.53 0.98
C PRO A 160 -13.57 27.41 0.64
N LEU A 161 -12.36 27.54 1.18
CA LEU A 161 -11.23 26.66 0.94
C LEU A 161 -10.59 26.27 2.27
N VAL A 162 -10.40 24.98 2.49
CA VAL A 162 -9.66 24.44 3.65
C VAL A 162 -8.36 23.84 3.14
N LEU A 163 -7.24 24.24 3.72
CA LEU A 163 -5.93 23.76 3.29
C LEU A 163 -5.41 22.63 4.19
N GLY A 164 -4.64 21.72 3.62
CA GLY A 164 -3.90 20.71 4.37
C GLY A 164 -2.93 21.34 5.36
N ASN A 165 -2.62 20.61 6.43
CA ASN A 165 -1.78 21.14 7.53
C ASN A 165 -0.38 21.58 7.06
N SER A 166 0.16 21.00 5.97
CA SER A 166 1.50 21.38 5.46
C SER A 166 1.59 22.84 5.02
N TYR A 167 0.45 23.45 4.67
CA TYR A 167 0.40 24.79 4.12
C TYR A 167 0.19 25.89 5.19
N LYS A 168 0.08 25.50 6.47
CA LYS A 168 -0.21 26.42 7.59
C LYS A 168 0.81 27.53 7.79
N ASP A 169 2.07 27.28 7.43
CA ASP A 169 3.16 28.26 7.56
C ASP A 169 3.36 29.12 6.28
N ILE A 170 2.61 28.83 5.23
CA ILE A 170 2.68 29.53 3.93
C ILE A 170 1.50 30.49 3.77
N PHE A 171 0.31 30.10 4.23
CA PHE A 171 -0.93 30.85 4.05
C PHE A 171 -1.53 31.31 5.38
N SER A 172 -2.42 32.29 5.31
CA SER A 172 -3.21 32.76 6.45
C SER A 172 -4.70 32.56 6.23
N VAL A 173 -5.45 32.33 7.31
CA VAL A 173 -6.93 32.34 7.25
C VAL A 173 -7.40 33.73 6.80
N GLY A 174 -8.38 33.77 5.90
CA GLY A 174 -8.90 34.97 5.28
C GLY A 174 -8.20 35.38 3.99
N GLN A 175 -7.05 34.78 3.66
CA GLN A 175 -6.37 35.03 2.39
C GLN A 175 -7.20 34.52 1.21
N GLU A 176 -7.24 35.32 0.14
CA GLU A 176 -7.87 35.00 -1.13
C GLU A 176 -6.87 34.36 -2.09
N LEU A 177 -7.34 33.36 -2.84
CA LEU A 177 -6.64 32.77 -3.99
C LEU A 177 -7.54 32.86 -5.21
N THR A 178 -6.94 33.09 -6.37
CA THR A 178 -7.65 33.23 -7.64
C THR A 178 -7.16 32.15 -8.59
N ASP A 179 -8.10 31.36 -9.11
CA ASP A 179 -7.74 30.36 -10.10
C ASP A 179 -7.50 30.98 -11.50
N VAL A 180 -7.09 30.14 -12.45
CA VAL A 180 -6.85 30.54 -13.84
C VAL A 180 -8.12 31.07 -14.54
N GLU A 181 -9.31 30.66 -14.10
CA GLU A 181 -10.63 31.06 -14.60
C GLU A 181 -11.18 32.34 -13.92
N ASN A 182 -10.42 32.96 -13.00
CA ASN A 182 -10.80 34.12 -12.19
C ASN A 182 -11.83 33.85 -11.09
N VAL A 183 -12.00 32.60 -10.68
CA VAL A 183 -12.81 32.26 -9.52
C VAL A 183 -12.02 32.52 -8.25
N LYS A 184 -12.66 33.20 -7.31
CA LYS A 184 -12.08 33.55 -6.01
C LYS A 184 -12.41 32.51 -4.95
N TYR A 185 -11.37 32.14 -4.21
CA TYR A 185 -11.43 31.20 -3.10
C TYR A 185 -10.91 31.88 -1.84
N LYS A 186 -11.53 31.58 -0.70
CA LYS A 186 -11.13 32.12 0.59
C LYS A 186 -10.71 31.03 1.54
N ILE A 187 -9.50 31.16 2.07
CA ILE A 187 -8.98 30.20 3.04
C ILE A 187 -9.72 30.40 4.37
N ILE A 188 -10.52 29.41 4.78
CA ILE A 188 -11.31 29.47 6.02
C ILE A 188 -10.69 28.68 7.17
N GLY A 189 -9.68 27.84 6.89
CA GLY A 189 -9.03 27.04 7.91
C GLY A 189 -8.00 26.07 7.36
N PHE A 190 -7.39 25.32 8.27
CA PHE A 190 -6.43 24.27 7.98
C PHE A 190 -6.88 22.95 8.62
N LEU A 191 -6.63 21.83 7.93
CA LEU A 191 -6.85 20.49 8.46
C LEU A 191 -5.89 20.18 9.61
N ASP A 192 -6.27 19.20 10.42
CA ASP A 192 -5.35 18.61 11.39
C ASP A 192 -4.25 17.81 10.69
N LYS A 193 -3.07 17.75 11.32
CA LYS A 193 -1.96 16.95 10.81
C LYS A 193 -2.35 15.48 10.72
N GLY A 194 -2.12 14.87 9.56
CA GLY A 194 -2.43 13.48 9.29
C GLY A 194 -3.91 13.21 8.98
N SER A 195 -4.71 14.24 8.71
CA SER A 195 -6.04 14.05 8.13
C SER A 195 -5.94 13.25 6.83
N SER A 196 -6.92 12.37 6.61
CA SER A 196 -6.97 11.52 5.42
C SER A 196 -8.40 11.27 4.96
N TRP A 197 -8.58 10.88 3.70
CA TRP A 197 -9.87 10.51 3.14
C TRP A 197 -9.74 9.37 2.15
N ILE A 198 -10.82 8.61 1.95
CA ILE A 198 -10.86 7.45 1.07
C ILE A 198 -10.49 7.81 -0.39
N SER A 199 -9.90 6.88 -1.13
CA SER A 199 -9.46 7.11 -2.51
C SER A 199 -10.60 6.99 -3.53
N SER A 200 -10.40 7.52 -4.75
CA SER A 200 -11.42 7.43 -5.79
C SER A 200 -11.58 6.03 -6.38
N GLY A 201 -12.82 5.60 -6.61
CA GLY A 201 -13.23 4.47 -7.45
C GLY A 201 -13.01 3.09 -6.84
N ALA A 202 -11.91 2.90 -6.11
CA ALA A 202 -11.50 1.62 -5.55
C ALA A 202 -11.07 1.73 -4.08
N PHE A 203 -11.68 2.63 -3.30
CA PHE A 203 -11.30 2.82 -1.89
C PHE A 203 -11.29 1.53 -1.06
N TYR A 204 -12.13 0.55 -1.40
CA TYR A 204 -12.17 -0.77 -0.75
C TYR A 204 -10.92 -1.64 -1.01
N ARG A 205 -9.95 -1.15 -1.80
CA ARG A 205 -8.67 -1.81 -2.11
C ARG A 205 -7.44 -0.96 -1.78
N GLU A 206 -7.64 0.27 -1.32
CA GLU A 206 -6.58 1.25 -1.16
C GLU A 206 -6.61 1.87 0.23
N VAL A 207 -5.45 2.26 0.73
CA VAL A 207 -5.35 3.03 1.98
C VAL A 207 -5.86 4.46 1.70
N PRO A 208 -6.59 5.09 2.64
CA PRO A 208 -6.98 6.49 2.54
C PRO A 208 -5.81 7.41 2.17
N LYS A 209 -6.08 8.37 1.30
CA LYS A 209 -5.13 9.41 0.90
C LYS A 209 -4.92 10.39 2.05
N ASN A 210 -3.67 10.67 2.37
CA ASN A 210 -3.31 11.76 3.26
C ASN A 210 -3.69 13.11 2.61
N LEU A 211 -4.27 14.02 3.40
CA LEU A 211 -4.75 15.33 2.96
C LEU A 211 -3.87 16.50 3.43
N ASP A 212 -2.70 16.23 4.03
CA ASP A 212 -1.80 17.28 4.54
C ASP A 212 -1.29 18.21 3.43
N ASP A 213 -1.23 17.76 2.19
CA ASP A 213 -0.83 18.50 0.99
C ASP A 213 -2.00 18.78 0.02
N TYR A 214 -3.25 18.62 0.48
CA TYR A 214 -4.46 18.86 -0.32
C TYR A 214 -5.16 20.17 0.02
N PHE A 215 -5.90 20.67 -0.95
CA PHE A 215 -6.83 21.79 -0.87
C PHE A 215 -8.23 21.18 -0.92
N VAL A 216 -9.04 21.36 0.11
CA VAL A 216 -10.40 20.81 0.22
C VAL A 216 -11.42 21.92 0.01
N LEU A 217 -12.36 21.70 -0.91
CA LEU A 217 -13.33 22.72 -1.31
C LEU A 217 -14.70 22.11 -1.62
N PRO A 218 -15.80 22.87 -1.44
CA PRO A 218 -17.12 22.36 -1.75
C PRO A 218 -17.28 22.17 -3.27
N TYR A 219 -18.11 21.22 -3.64
CA TYR A 219 -18.67 21.20 -4.99
C TYR A 219 -19.52 22.46 -5.23
N ASN A 220 -19.24 23.17 -6.34
CA ASN A 220 -19.93 24.38 -6.74
C ASN A 220 -20.42 24.25 -8.20
N THR A 221 -21.72 24.48 -8.41
CA THR A 221 -22.39 24.41 -9.71
C THR A 221 -22.27 25.68 -10.55
N LYS A 222 -21.42 26.65 -10.14
CA LYS A 222 -21.24 27.94 -10.84
C LYS A 222 -19.96 28.04 -11.70
N THR A 223 -19.08 27.03 -11.76
CA THR A 223 -17.77 27.11 -12.47
C THR A 223 -17.63 26.06 -13.58
N ASP A 224 -17.07 26.40 -14.75
CA ASP A 224 -16.97 25.52 -15.94
C ASP A 224 -16.03 24.30 -15.77
N PHE A 225 -15.21 24.31 -14.72
CA PHE A 225 -14.47 23.14 -14.20
C PHE A 225 -15.37 21.90 -13.87
N GLN A 226 -16.71 22.08 -13.92
CA GLN A 226 -17.78 21.11 -13.71
C GLN A 226 -17.78 19.86 -14.61
N ALA A 227 -17.25 19.91 -15.84
CA ALA A 227 -17.29 18.75 -16.73
C ALA A 227 -16.49 17.55 -16.18
N PHE A 228 -15.33 17.84 -15.60
CA PHE A 228 -14.49 16.85 -14.91
C PHE A 228 -15.11 16.42 -13.58
N ALA A 229 -15.69 17.35 -12.82
CA ALA A 229 -16.29 17.03 -11.53
C ALA A 229 -17.50 16.10 -11.68
N ILE A 230 -18.39 16.31 -12.65
CA ILE A 230 -19.55 15.43 -12.89
C ILE A 230 -19.11 14.02 -13.31
N THR A 231 -18.12 13.92 -14.20
CA THR A 231 -17.56 12.64 -14.65
C THR A 231 -16.78 11.92 -13.55
N ALA A 232 -16.02 12.65 -12.72
CA ALA A 232 -15.25 12.09 -11.61
C ALA A 232 -16.12 11.73 -10.40
N ILE A 233 -17.14 12.54 -10.10
CA ILE A 233 -18.15 12.26 -9.06
C ILE A 233 -18.93 10.99 -9.41
N GLY A 234 -19.26 10.77 -10.68
CA GLY A 234 -19.90 9.54 -11.14
C GLY A 234 -19.13 8.25 -10.81
N ARG A 235 -17.85 8.33 -10.40
CA ARG A 235 -17.06 7.17 -9.93
C ARG A 235 -16.97 7.06 -8.40
N ASN A 236 -17.33 8.12 -7.69
CA ASN A 236 -17.07 8.32 -6.26
C ASN A 236 -18.32 8.86 -5.57
N TYR A 237 -19.49 8.42 -5.99
CA TYR A 237 -20.74 8.81 -5.37
C TYR A 237 -21.12 7.76 -4.34
N ILE A 238 -21.20 8.19 -3.09
CA ILE A 238 -21.45 7.31 -1.95
C ILE A 238 -22.82 7.63 -1.36
N ILE A 239 -23.51 6.58 -0.94
CA ILE A 239 -24.78 6.66 -0.22
C ILE A 239 -24.61 5.87 1.07
N GLU A 240 -24.78 6.51 2.22
CA GLU A 240 -24.75 5.88 3.53
C GLU A 240 -26.19 5.70 4.03
N ALA A 241 -26.66 4.45 3.99
CA ALA A 241 -27.93 4.05 4.58
C ALA A 241 -27.77 3.77 6.08
N LYS A 242 -28.90 3.62 6.79
CA LYS A 242 -28.91 3.29 8.22
C LYS A 242 -28.33 1.91 8.51
N ASP A 243 -28.67 0.95 7.67
CA ASP A 243 -28.28 -0.44 7.83
C ASP A 243 -28.22 -1.18 6.48
N LYS A 244 -27.77 -2.43 6.52
CA LYS A 244 -27.62 -3.29 5.35
C LYS A 244 -28.94 -3.58 4.63
N LYS A 245 -30.05 -3.69 5.37
CA LYS A 245 -31.35 -3.97 4.78
C LYS A 245 -31.81 -2.78 3.96
N GLU A 246 -31.70 -1.57 4.52
CA GLU A 246 -32.02 -0.33 3.81
C GLU A 246 -31.08 -0.11 2.61
N SER A 247 -29.78 -0.38 2.76
CA SER A 247 -28.81 -0.31 1.66
C SER A 247 -29.17 -1.23 0.48
N ASN A 248 -29.62 -2.46 0.75
CA ASN A 248 -30.07 -3.37 -0.28
C ASN A 248 -31.34 -2.87 -0.98
N THR A 249 -32.33 -2.40 -0.21
CA THR A 249 -33.57 -1.82 -0.76
C THR A 249 -33.28 -0.61 -1.65
N ILE A 250 -32.41 0.31 -1.21
CA ILE A 250 -32.04 1.49 -2.00
C ILE A 250 -31.30 1.07 -3.28
N SER A 251 -30.41 0.09 -3.23
CA SER A 251 -29.72 -0.42 -4.43
C SER A 251 -30.70 -1.00 -5.47
N GLU A 252 -31.71 -1.76 -5.03
CA GLU A 252 -32.76 -2.32 -5.91
C GLU A 252 -33.64 -1.22 -6.53
N GLU A 253 -34.05 -0.24 -5.72
CA GLU A 253 -34.83 0.92 -6.18
C GLU A 253 -34.03 1.78 -7.17
N LEU A 254 -32.75 2.04 -6.89
CA LEU A 254 -31.85 2.77 -7.80
C LEU A 254 -31.68 2.02 -9.13
N THR A 255 -31.52 0.70 -9.08
CA THR A 255 -31.42 -0.14 -10.29
C THR A 255 -32.71 -0.05 -11.12
N THR A 256 -33.87 -0.04 -10.45
CA THR A 256 -35.17 0.09 -11.11
C THR A 256 -35.35 1.47 -11.75
N ILE A 257 -35.02 2.54 -11.03
CA ILE A 257 -35.05 3.91 -11.56
C ILE A 257 -34.09 4.06 -12.73
N ALA A 258 -32.88 3.51 -12.60
CA ALA A 258 -31.86 3.51 -13.64
C ALA A 258 -32.37 2.83 -14.93
N GLY A 259 -32.96 1.64 -14.82
CA GLY A 259 -33.56 0.93 -15.94
C GLY A 259 -34.70 1.72 -16.60
N ASN A 260 -35.63 2.26 -15.79
CA ASN A 260 -36.80 3.00 -16.29
C ASN A 260 -36.42 4.32 -16.98
N LYS A 261 -35.42 5.02 -16.43
CA LYS A 261 -34.95 6.32 -16.92
C LYS A 261 -33.78 6.21 -17.90
N LYS A 262 -33.29 4.99 -18.18
CA LYS A 262 -32.10 4.71 -19.01
C LYS A 262 -30.84 5.44 -18.51
N ILE A 263 -30.70 5.51 -17.19
CA ILE A 263 -29.51 6.05 -16.52
C ILE A 263 -28.52 4.90 -16.38
N ASN A 264 -27.27 5.09 -16.83
CA ASN A 264 -26.28 4.01 -16.80
C ASN A 264 -25.48 4.01 -15.49
N ILE A 265 -26.14 3.62 -14.40
CA ILE A 265 -25.53 3.48 -13.08
C ILE A 265 -25.54 2.03 -12.61
N ASN A 266 -24.55 1.71 -11.79
CA ASN A 266 -24.42 0.43 -11.11
C ASN A 266 -24.27 0.68 -9.61
N PRO A 267 -25.34 0.53 -8.81
CA PRO A 267 -25.28 0.57 -7.36
C PRO A 267 -24.56 -0.68 -6.85
N LEU A 268 -23.42 -0.50 -6.19
CA LEU A 268 -22.59 -1.59 -5.70
C LEU A 268 -22.53 -1.58 -4.17
N SER A 269 -22.80 -2.72 -3.56
CA SER A 269 -22.56 -2.89 -2.12
C SER A 269 -21.07 -2.84 -1.84
N THR A 270 -20.63 -1.91 -1.00
CA THR A 270 -19.21 -1.79 -0.64
C THR A 270 -18.72 -3.01 0.15
N TYR A 271 -19.59 -3.66 0.93
CA TYR A 271 -19.32 -4.94 1.57
C TYR A 271 -19.02 -6.06 0.56
N GLU A 272 -19.82 -6.19 -0.50
CA GLU A 272 -19.60 -7.22 -1.54
C GLU A 272 -18.34 -6.95 -2.33
N LEU A 273 -18.08 -5.69 -2.70
CA LEU A 273 -16.83 -5.27 -3.35
C LEU A 273 -15.59 -5.61 -2.50
N LEU A 274 -15.68 -5.42 -1.19
CA LEU A 274 -14.64 -5.82 -0.25
C LEU A 274 -14.48 -7.34 -0.21
N LEU A 275 -15.58 -8.11 -0.12
CA LEU A 275 -15.53 -9.57 -0.11
C LEU A 275 -14.91 -10.13 -1.38
N ASP A 276 -15.25 -9.59 -2.54
CA ASP A 276 -14.69 -10.04 -3.83
C ASP A 276 -13.21 -9.67 -3.95
N SER A 277 -12.84 -8.47 -3.50
CA SER A 277 -11.42 -8.08 -3.36
C SER A 277 -10.67 -9.06 -2.45
N LYS A 278 -11.24 -9.41 -1.30
CA LYS A 278 -10.67 -10.38 -0.36
C LYS A 278 -10.52 -11.76 -0.98
N LYS A 279 -11.54 -12.27 -1.68
CA LYS A 279 -11.48 -13.58 -2.34
C LYS A 279 -10.38 -13.61 -3.41
N SER A 280 -10.34 -12.62 -4.28
CA SER A 280 -9.30 -12.52 -5.33
C SER A 280 -7.90 -12.43 -4.73
N ARG A 281 -7.73 -11.60 -3.69
CA ARG A 281 -6.46 -11.48 -2.97
C ARG A 281 -6.09 -12.76 -2.22
N GLN A 282 -7.06 -13.45 -1.61
CA GLN A 282 -6.83 -14.73 -0.91
C GLN A 282 -6.38 -15.82 -1.87
N GLN A 283 -6.92 -15.87 -3.09
CA GLN A 283 -6.44 -16.77 -4.13
C GLN A 283 -4.97 -16.48 -4.48
N TYR A 284 -4.62 -15.20 -4.66
CA TYR A 284 -3.23 -14.79 -4.92
C TYR A 284 -2.28 -15.16 -3.77
N ILE A 285 -2.67 -14.87 -2.52
CA ILE A 285 -1.93 -15.26 -1.32
C ILE A 285 -1.74 -16.79 -1.29
N SER A 286 -2.77 -17.56 -1.66
CA SER A 286 -2.69 -19.02 -1.68
C SER A 286 -1.67 -19.50 -2.72
N TYR A 287 -1.69 -18.97 -3.95
CA TYR A 287 -0.69 -19.31 -4.97
C TYR A 287 0.74 -18.91 -4.56
N MET A 288 0.92 -17.69 -4.04
CA MET A 288 2.22 -17.22 -3.58
C MET A 288 2.73 -17.98 -2.35
N SER A 289 1.84 -18.45 -1.48
CA SER A 289 2.19 -19.31 -0.35
C SER A 289 2.69 -20.68 -0.80
N ALA A 290 2.06 -21.28 -1.83
CA ALA A 290 2.52 -22.54 -2.42
C ALA A 290 3.90 -22.38 -3.07
N ILE A 291 4.11 -21.31 -3.84
CA ILE A 291 5.42 -20.98 -4.43
C ILE A 291 6.46 -20.78 -3.33
N SER A 292 6.13 -20.02 -2.28
CA SER A 292 7.03 -19.76 -1.15
C SER A 292 7.42 -21.06 -0.44
N LEU A 293 6.47 -21.97 -0.21
CA LEU A 293 6.73 -23.27 0.41
C LEU A 293 7.69 -24.11 -0.44
N VAL A 294 7.48 -24.16 -1.75
CA VAL A 294 8.37 -24.84 -2.68
C VAL A 294 9.78 -24.23 -2.61
N VAL A 295 9.90 -22.91 -2.65
CA VAL A 295 11.18 -22.18 -2.54
C VAL A 295 11.89 -22.49 -1.21
N ILE A 296 11.17 -22.52 -0.09
CA ILE A 296 11.73 -22.86 1.24
C ILE A 296 12.30 -24.28 1.24
N VAL A 297 11.57 -25.26 0.70
CA VAL A 297 12.04 -26.65 0.61
C VAL A 297 13.30 -26.73 -0.26
N PHE A 298 13.28 -26.12 -1.44
CA PHE A 298 14.44 -26.12 -2.35
C PHE A 298 15.68 -25.50 -1.69
N ILE A 299 15.53 -24.36 -1.01
CA ILE A 299 16.64 -23.69 -0.32
C ILE A 299 17.20 -24.57 0.79
N THR A 300 16.34 -25.18 1.59
CA THR A 300 16.77 -26.05 2.70
C THR A 300 17.59 -27.23 2.16
N VAL A 301 17.15 -27.84 1.06
CA VAL A 301 17.84 -28.98 0.43
C VAL A 301 19.16 -28.53 -0.22
N ILE A 302 19.15 -27.46 -1.02
CA ILE A 302 20.34 -26.97 -1.74
C ILE A 302 21.42 -26.52 -0.75
N ASP A 303 21.03 -25.79 0.29
CA ASP A 303 21.95 -25.32 1.33
C ASP A 303 22.56 -26.49 2.12
N SER A 304 21.73 -27.45 2.54
CA SER A 304 22.20 -28.67 3.20
C SER A 304 23.19 -29.45 2.32
N LEU A 305 22.88 -29.65 1.04
CA LEU A 305 23.76 -30.36 0.10
C LEU A 305 25.08 -29.60 -0.13
N SER A 306 25.03 -28.28 -0.32
CA SER A 306 26.23 -27.46 -0.46
C SER A 306 27.13 -27.57 0.78
N MET A 307 26.54 -27.53 1.98
CA MET A 307 27.29 -27.71 3.22
C MET A 307 27.86 -29.12 3.35
N MET A 308 27.15 -30.16 2.91
CA MET A 308 27.66 -31.53 2.89
C MET A 308 28.86 -31.69 1.95
N ILE A 309 28.83 -31.08 0.76
CA ILE A 309 29.95 -31.06 -0.19
C ILE A 309 31.14 -30.31 0.41
N SER A 310 30.88 -29.18 1.05
CA SER A 310 31.91 -28.39 1.74
C SER A 310 32.62 -29.15 2.86
N ILE A 311 31.90 -30.01 3.56
CA ILE A 311 32.48 -30.85 4.61
C ILE A 311 33.39 -31.92 3.98
N ASP A 312 33.02 -32.49 2.83
CA ASP A 312 33.88 -33.45 2.12
C ASP A 312 35.18 -32.81 1.65
N GLU A 313 35.10 -31.62 1.05
CA GLU A 313 36.27 -30.87 0.59
C GLU A 313 37.24 -30.49 1.74
N ARG A 314 36.73 -30.42 2.97
CA ARG A 314 37.49 -30.04 4.18
C ARG A 314 37.63 -31.20 5.17
N LYS A 315 37.36 -32.43 4.73
CA LYS A 315 37.32 -33.61 5.62
C LYS A 315 38.65 -33.84 6.33
N TYR A 316 39.76 -33.59 5.64
CA TYR A 316 41.11 -33.64 6.21
C TYR A 316 41.29 -32.60 7.32
N ASP A 317 41.02 -31.32 7.05
CA ASP A 317 41.13 -30.23 8.03
C ASP A 317 40.28 -30.49 9.28
N ILE A 318 39.04 -30.97 9.07
CA ILE A 318 38.13 -31.34 10.16
C ILE A 318 38.67 -32.53 10.96
N SER A 319 39.28 -33.53 10.30
CA SER A 319 39.88 -34.68 10.97
C SER A 319 41.08 -34.28 11.84
N VAL A 320 41.92 -33.35 11.36
CA VAL A 320 43.01 -32.77 12.15
C VAL A 320 42.48 -32.02 13.37
N MET A 321 41.37 -31.29 13.24
CA MET A 321 40.74 -30.64 14.40
C MET A 321 40.24 -31.66 15.43
N ILE A 322 39.64 -32.76 14.98
CA ILE A 322 39.17 -33.83 15.88
C ILE A 322 40.35 -34.47 16.61
N THR A 323 41.45 -34.79 15.93
CA THR A 323 42.64 -35.39 16.58
C THR A 323 43.36 -34.45 17.53
N GLN A 324 43.26 -33.14 17.30
CA GLN A 324 43.73 -32.11 18.24
C GLN A 324 42.78 -31.86 19.44
N GLY A 325 41.68 -32.62 19.54
CA GLY A 325 40.77 -32.57 20.70
C GLY A 325 39.58 -31.61 20.54
N ALA A 326 39.24 -31.18 19.32
CA ALA A 326 38.04 -30.37 19.10
C ALA A 326 36.77 -31.13 19.50
N SER A 327 35.91 -30.50 20.31
CA SER A 327 34.64 -31.10 20.73
C SER A 327 33.61 -31.11 19.59
N ASN A 328 32.70 -32.09 19.63
CA ASN A 328 31.56 -32.17 18.71
C ASN A 328 30.70 -30.90 18.71
N LYS A 329 30.55 -30.26 19.88
CA LYS A 329 29.82 -28.98 20.02
C LYS A 329 30.54 -27.84 19.30
N PHE A 330 31.87 -27.80 19.38
CA PHE A 330 32.67 -26.79 18.69
C PHE A 330 32.52 -26.92 17.16
N LEU A 331 32.60 -28.14 16.62
CA LEU A 331 32.45 -28.38 15.18
C LEU A 331 31.03 -28.07 14.68
N ALA A 332 30.01 -28.43 15.46
CA ALA A 332 28.61 -28.09 15.14
C ALA A 332 28.40 -26.56 15.12
N CYS A 333 28.91 -25.85 16.12
CA CYS A 333 28.84 -24.39 16.20
C CYS A 333 29.61 -23.73 15.04
N TYR A 334 30.77 -24.26 14.67
CA TYR A 334 31.56 -23.77 13.54
C TYR A 334 30.79 -23.81 12.22
N VAL A 335 30.15 -24.94 11.89
CA VAL A 335 29.34 -25.04 10.66
C VAL A 335 28.09 -24.16 10.73
N PHE A 336 27.43 -24.12 11.89
CA PHE A 336 26.26 -23.26 12.07
C PHE A 336 26.60 -21.78 11.87
N ILE A 337 27.70 -21.28 12.43
CA ILE A 337 28.15 -19.89 12.26
C ILE A 337 28.51 -19.62 10.78
N GLU A 338 29.19 -20.55 10.11
CA GLU A 338 29.50 -20.42 8.69
C GLU A 338 28.22 -20.23 7.85
N ASN A 339 27.18 -21.01 8.16
CA ASN A 339 25.90 -20.88 7.47
C ASN A 339 25.16 -19.58 7.82
N LEU A 340 25.14 -19.24 9.10
CA LEU A 340 24.46 -18.06 9.61
C LEU A 340 24.98 -16.78 8.96
N ILE A 341 26.28 -16.67 8.69
CA ILE A 341 26.87 -15.53 7.99
C ILE A 341 26.29 -15.37 6.58
N ILE A 342 26.10 -16.47 5.85
CA ILE A 342 25.53 -16.46 4.49
C ILE A 342 24.06 -16.00 4.56
N PHE A 343 23.28 -16.55 5.50
CA PHE A 343 21.88 -16.16 5.71
C PHE A 343 21.73 -14.69 6.08
N LEU A 344 22.57 -14.18 6.99
CA LEU A 344 22.55 -12.76 7.38
C LEU A 344 22.91 -11.85 6.21
N ALA A 345 23.91 -12.21 5.41
CA ALA A 345 24.25 -11.47 4.20
C ALA A 345 23.10 -11.44 3.20
N SER A 346 22.44 -12.58 2.97
CA SER A 346 21.26 -12.68 2.10
C SER A 346 20.06 -11.91 2.61
N LEU A 347 19.81 -11.87 3.93
CA LEU A 347 18.77 -11.05 4.53
C LEU A 347 18.99 -9.56 4.26
N ILE A 348 20.21 -9.07 4.55
CA ILE A 348 20.57 -7.66 4.34
C ILE A 348 20.42 -7.30 2.86
N LEU A 349 20.99 -8.10 1.96
CA LEU A 349 20.93 -7.87 0.53
C LEU A 349 19.50 -7.98 0.00
N GLY A 350 18.73 -8.99 0.42
CA GLY A 350 17.35 -9.20 -0.02
C GLY A 350 16.43 -8.04 0.36
N PHE A 351 16.52 -7.54 1.59
CA PHE A 351 15.77 -6.35 2.00
C PHE A 351 16.28 -5.10 1.28
N ALA A 352 17.59 -4.91 1.14
CA ALA A 352 18.15 -3.78 0.39
C ALA A 352 17.64 -3.75 -1.06
N PHE A 353 17.65 -4.89 -1.76
CA PHE A 353 17.10 -5.02 -3.11
C PHE A 353 15.60 -4.73 -3.14
N ASN A 354 14.82 -5.27 -2.19
CA ASN A 354 13.38 -5.03 -2.12
C ASN A 354 13.06 -3.54 -1.93
N PHE A 355 13.83 -2.81 -1.12
CA PHE A 355 13.61 -1.38 -0.86
C PHE A 355 14.14 -0.47 -1.95
N ILE A 356 15.30 -0.76 -2.55
CA ILE A 356 15.87 0.04 -3.65
C ILE A 356 14.97 -0.06 -4.88
N TRP A 357 14.49 -1.26 -5.21
CA TRP A 357 13.66 -1.49 -6.41
C TRP A 357 12.16 -1.23 -6.18
N LYS A 358 11.79 -0.69 -5.01
CA LYS A 358 10.39 -0.41 -4.66
C LYS A 358 9.75 0.67 -5.53
N SER A 359 10.54 1.49 -6.24
CA SER A 359 10.01 2.50 -7.17
C SER A 359 9.38 1.89 -8.42
N ASP A 360 9.84 0.71 -8.85
CA ASP A 360 9.58 0.15 -10.18
C ASP A 360 8.93 -1.24 -10.11
N LYS A 361 8.30 -1.63 -8.99
CA LYS A 361 7.60 -2.92 -8.93
C LYS A 361 6.36 -2.90 -9.82
N VAL A 362 6.59 -3.37 -11.06
CA VAL A 362 5.64 -3.77 -12.11
C VAL A 362 4.71 -4.92 -11.67
N ILE A 363 4.90 -5.51 -10.49
CA ILE A 363 3.95 -6.49 -9.92
C ILE A 363 2.80 -5.71 -9.27
N PHE A 364 1.91 -5.25 -10.16
CA PHE A 364 0.58 -4.73 -9.92
C PHE A 364 -0.14 -5.47 -8.79
N LEU A 365 -0.57 -4.74 -7.76
CA LEU A 365 -1.99 -4.69 -7.36
C LEU A 365 -2.26 -3.81 -6.13
N PHE A 366 -1.28 -3.51 -5.28
CA PHE A 366 -1.55 -2.78 -4.03
C PHE A 366 -0.49 -1.70 -3.75
N ALA A 367 -0.87 -0.45 -3.92
CA ALA A 367 0.00 0.72 -3.80
C ALA A 367 0.21 1.12 -2.34
N TYR A 368 0.96 0.32 -1.58
CA TYR A 368 1.42 0.71 -0.25
C TYR A 368 2.94 0.81 -0.19
N LYS A 369 3.44 2.05 -0.12
CA LYS A 369 4.88 2.36 -0.16
C LYS A 369 5.56 2.31 1.20
N SER A 370 4.83 2.16 2.33
CA SER A 370 5.47 2.19 3.64
C SER A 370 6.23 0.89 3.94
N VAL A 371 7.34 0.99 4.69
CA VAL A 371 8.13 -0.15 5.14
C VAL A 371 7.54 -0.63 6.46
N GLU A 372 7.08 -1.88 6.50
CA GLU A 372 6.52 -2.45 7.72
C GLU A 372 7.54 -3.35 8.41
N LEU A 373 7.75 -3.13 9.70
CA LEU A 373 8.68 -3.92 10.51
C LEU A 373 8.21 -5.36 10.73
N LYS A 374 6.90 -5.58 10.80
CA LYS A 374 6.34 -6.90 11.13
C LYS A 374 6.67 -7.98 10.08
N PRO A 375 6.47 -7.77 8.77
CA PRO A 375 6.93 -8.72 7.74
C PRO A 375 8.44 -8.98 7.79
N ILE A 376 9.27 -7.95 8.05
CA ILE A 376 10.73 -8.09 8.16
C ILE A 376 11.10 -9.08 9.27
N ILE A 377 10.50 -8.91 10.45
CA ILE A 377 10.74 -9.77 11.63
C ILE A 377 10.31 -11.21 11.32
N MET A 378 9.15 -11.39 10.69
CA MET A 378 8.63 -12.71 10.34
C MET A 378 9.52 -13.45 9.33
N VAL A 379 9.91 -12.79 8.23
CA VAL A 379 10.84 -13.36 7.23
C VAL A 379 12.17 -13.74 7.89
N SER A 380 12.72 -12.86 8.72
CA SER A 380 13.98 -13.10 9.43
C SER A 380 13.89 -14.32 10.35
N THR A 381 12.76 -14.49 11.05
CA THR A 381 12.50 -15.63 11.93
C THR A 381 12.38 -16.94 11.16
N ILE A 382 11.65 -16.92 10.04
CA ILE A 382 11.49 -18.10 9.17
C ILE A 382 12.85 -18.53 8.60
N LEU A 383 13.65 -17.59 8.09
CA LEU A 383 14.97 -17.89 7.54
C LEU A 383 15.95 -18.38 8.60
N LEU A 384 15.88 -17.88 9.84
CA LEU A 384 16.66 -18.42 10.94
C LEU A 384 16.27 -19.88 11.25
N GLY A 385 14.98 -20.21 11.22
CA GLY A 385 14.50 -21.58 11.33
C GLY A 385 15.03 -22.48 10.21
N ILE A 386 15.01 -22.01 8.96
CA ILE A 386 15.56 -22.72 7.80
C ILE A 386 17.07 -22.95 7.97
N CYS A 387 17.82 -21.94 8.41
CA CYS A 387 19.25 -22.05 8.68
C CYS A 387 19.56 -23.11 9.77
N MET A 388 18.71 -23.26 10.78
CA MET A 388 18.87 -24.31 11.79
C MET A 388 18.61 -25.69 11.19
N LEU A 389 17.55 -25.84 10.38
CA LEU A 389 17.18 -27.11 9.77
C LEU A 389 18.20 -27.59 8.74
N SER A 390 18.72 -26.69 7.90
CA SER A 390 19.64 -27.05 6.82
C SER A 390 21.00 -27.58 7.32
N VAL A 391 21.38 -27.24 8.55
CA VAL A 391 22.67 -27.63 9.14
C VAL A 391 22.60 -29.00 9.84
N ILE A 392 21.41 -29.58 10.05
CA ILE A 392 21.22 -30.86 10.74
C ILE A 392 21.97 -32.01 10.03
N LEU A 393 21.79 -32.15 8.70
CA LEU A 393 22.45 -33.20 7.91
C LEU A 393 23.98 -32.99 7.83
N PRO A 394 24.49 -31.79 7.53
CA PRO A 394 25.92 -31.46 7.64
C PRO A 394 26.54 -31.82 9.00
N ILE A 395 25.89 -31.47 10.12
CA ILE A 395 26.41 -31.81 11.46
C ILE A 395 26.47 -33.32 11.64
N LYS A 396 25.41 -34.06 11.31
CA LYS A 396 25.41 -35.53 11.41
C LYS A 396 26.58 -36.14 10.62
N LYS A 397 26.87 -35.61 9.44
CA LYS A 397 28.00 -36.04 8.62
C LYS A 397 29.34 -35.81 9.32
N ILE A 398 29.57 -34.65 9.91
CA ILE A 398 30.79 -34.37 10.69
C ILE A 398 30.96 -35.36 11.83
N LEU A 399 29.88 -35.62 12.58
CA LEU A 399 29.92 -36.55 13.73
C LEU A 399 30.23 -38.00 13.32
N SER A 400 30.01 -38.35 12.05
CA SER A 400 30.33 -39.68 11.50
C SER A 400 31.77 -39.83 10.99
N ILE A 401 32.55 -38.75 10.95
CA ILE A 401 33.95 -38.79 10.47
C ILE A 401 34.80 -39.57 11.48
N ASN A 402 35.48 -40.61 11.00
CA ASN A 402 36.45 -41.36 11.78
C ASN A 402 37.88 -40.93 11.38
N PRO A 403 38.60 -40.18 12.24
CA PRO A 403 39.92 -39.64 11.90
C PRO A 403 40.97 -40.72 11.62
N SER A 404 40.86 -41.89 12.25
CA SER A 404 41.87 -42.96 12.12
C SER A 404 41.91 -43.58 10.72
N LYS A 405 40.83 -43.46 9.94
CA LYS A 405 40.77 -43.95 8.56
C LYS A 405 41.32 -42.96 7.53
N LEU A 406 41.48 -41.69 7.89
CA LEU A 406 41.78 -40.59 6.94
C LEU A 406 43.19 -40.02 7.07
N ILE A 407 43.92 -40.39 8.12
CA ILE A 407 45.31 -39.98 8.35
C ILE A 407 46.29 -41.04 7.81
N VAL A 408 45.77 -42.21 7.43
CA VAL A 408 46.53 -43.35 6.90
C VAL A 408 46.43 -43.46 5.36
N GLU A 409 45.40 -42.85 4.77
CA GLU A 409 45.30 -42.55 3.32
C GLU A 409 45.91 -41.17 3.03
#